data_AF-A0A317LQN0-F1
#
_entry.id   AF-A0A317LQN0-F1
#
_cell.length_a   1.000
_cell.length_b   1.000
_cell.length_c   1.000
_cell.angle_alpha   90.00
_cell.angle_beta   90.00
_cell.angle_gamma   90.00
#
_symmetry.space_group_name_H-M   'P 1'
#
loop_
_entity.id
_entity.type
_entity.pdbx_description
1 polymer ?
#
loop_
_entity_poly.entity_id
_entity_poly.type
_entity_poly.pdbx_seq_one_letter_code
_entity_poly.pdbx_strand_id
1 'polypeptide(L)'
;MDRLYNEWFSQIKHKVQQAQLRAVSNFNTILIELYWDLGKEIVSRQAEFKWGDNFLQQLSTDLKASFPQVNGFSRRNLYTIRQWYLFFSQQFEFVPQAVAQLPWSYQRTLISKVKDIDVAIIYANATHKNSWSRDILEAKTLKRHFLSLSPIWP
;
A
#
# COMPACT_ATOMS: atom_id res chain seq x y z
N MET A 1 12.29 -25.78 35.69
CA MET A 1 11.50 -25.95 34.45
C MET A 1 12.32 -26.82 33.52
N ASP A 2 11.70 -27.88 33.00
CA ASP A 2 12.35 -28.89 32.14
C ASP A 2 12.83 -28.26 30.81
N ARG A 3 13.99 -28.69 30.31
CA ARG A 3 14.56 -28.26 29.02
C ARG A 3 13.59 -28.55 27.88
N LEU A 4 12.89 -29.69 27.93
CA LEU A 4 11.89 -30.08 26.93
C LEU A 4 10.73 -29.08 26.85
N TYR A 5 10.29 -28.56 27.99
CA TYR A 5 9.25 -27.53 28.03
C TYR A 5 9.73 -26.23 27.38
N ASN A 6 10.94 -25.78 27.67
CA ASN A 6 11.48 -24.54 27.11
C ASN A 6 11.65 -24.61 25.58
N GLU A 7 12.11 -25.77 25.08
CA GLU A 7 12.22 -26.03 23.63
C GLU A 7 10.85 -26.02 22.96
N TRP A 8 9.86 -26.73 23.53
CA TRP A 8 8.48 -26.72 23.04
C TRP A 8 7.86 -25.32 23.07
N PHE A 9 8.05 -24.55 24.16
CA PHE A 9 7.54 -23.20 24.28
C PHE A 9 8.14 -22.24 23.24
N SER A 10 9.43 -22.37 22.93
CA SER A 10 10.08 -21.63 21.84
C SER A 10 9.44 -21.93 20.48
N GLN A 11 9.12 -23.20 20.20
CA GLN A 11 8.43 -23.59 18.97
C GLN A 11 7.01 -23.00 18.90
N ILE A 12 6.27 -22.96 20.02
CA ILE A 12 4.96 -22.31 20.08
C ILE A 12 5.07 -20.81 19.80
N LYS A 13 6.04 -20.11 20.42
CA LYS A 13 6.30 -18.69 20.13
C LYS A 13 6.53 -18.45 18.64
N HIS A 14 7.37 -19.27 18.01
CA HIS A 14 7.63 -19.16 16.58
C HIS A 14 6.35 -19.39 15.75
N LYS A 15 5.54 -20.41 16.07
CA LYS A 15 4.25 -20.66 15.39
C LYS A 15 3.29 -19.48 15.53
N VAL A 16 3.20 -18.87 16.71
CA VAL A 16 2.36 -17.67 16.96
C VAL A 16 2.84 -16.49 16.12
N GLN A 17 4.15 -16.21 16.11
CA GLN A 17 4.73 -15.14 15.30
C GLN A 17 4.46 -15.36 13.80
N GLN A 18 4.64 -16.58 13.29
CA GLN A 18 4.35 -16.92 11.90
C GLN A 18 2.85 -16.80 11.55
N ALA A 19 1.95 -17.12 12.49
CA ALA A 19 0.52 -16.90 12.30
C ALA A 19 0.17 -15.41 12.23
N GLN A 20 0.77 -14.58 13.10
CA GLN A 20 0.58 -13.14 13.10
C GLN A 20 1.08 -12.49 11.80
N LEU A 21 2.27 -12.86 11.33
CA LEU A 21 2.83 -12.35 10.07
C LEU A 21 1.93 -12.68 8.87
N ARG A 22 1.42 -13.93 8.81
CA ARG A 22 0.48 -14.34 7.76
C ARG A 22 -0.84 -13.56 7.82
N ALA A 23 -1.39 -13.36 9.01
CA ALA A 23 -2.61 -12.58 9.19
C ALA A 23 -2.44 -11.13 8.71
N VAL A 24 -1.33 -10.48 9.09
CA VAL A 24 -1.01 -9.12 8.65
C VAL A 24 -0.82 -9.05 7.13
N SER A 25 -0.10 -10.00 6.55
CA SER A 25 0.11 -10.04 5.09
C SER A 25 -1.20 -10.19 4.33
N ASN A 26 -2.07 -11.11 4.77
CA ASN A 26 -3.37 -11.33 4.13
C ASN A 26 -4.27 -10.09 4.25
N PHE A 27 -4.30 -9.47 5.43
CA PHE A 27 -5.04 -8.23 5.65
C PHE A 27 -4.54 -7.10 4.75
N ASN A 28 -3.22 -6.96 4.59
CA ASN A 28 -2.65 -5.96 3.70
C ASN A 28 -3.11 -6.16 2.25
N THR A 29 -3.03 -7.38 1.72
CA THR A 29 -3.48 -7.67 0.35
C THR A 29 -4.94 -7.29 0.16
N ILE A 30 -5.83 -7.76 1.05
CA ILE A 30 -7.27 -7.45 1.01
C ILE A 30 -7.52 -5.94 1.06
N LEU A 31 -6.79 -5.22 1.92
CA LEU A 31 -6.94 -3.78 2.04
C LEU A 31 -6.50 -3.05 0.76
N ILE A 32 -5.41 -3.49 0.14
CA ILE A 32 -4.91 -2.90 -1.10
C ILE A 32 -5.88 -3.17 -2.27
N GLU A 33 -6.44 -4.37 -2.36
CA GLU A 33 -7.48 -4.70 -3.34
C GLU A 33 -8.73 -3.84 -3.16
N LEU A 34 -9.22 -3.72 -1.92
CA LEU A 34 -10.34 -2.82 -1.60
C LEU A 34 -10.05 -1.37 -2.03
N TYR A 35 -8.83 -0.88 -1.81
CA TYR A 35 -8.46 0.47 -2.21
C TYR A 35 -8.32 0.61 -3.73
N TRP A 36 -7.95 -0.44 -4.46
CA TRP A 36 -7.96 -0.43 -5.92
C TRP A 36 -9.36 -0.24 -6.46
N ASP A 37 -10.30 -1.06 -5.99
CA ASP A 37 -11.70 -1.00 -6.42
C ASP A 37 -12.34 0.34 -6.03
N LEU A 38 -12.07 0.81 -4.80
CA LEU A 38 -12.58 2.10 -4.34
C LEU A 38 -12.01 3.27 -5.15
N GLY A 39 -10.71 3.22 -5.50
CA GLY A 39 -10.07 4.23 -6.37
C GLY A 39 -10.70 4.27 -7.76
N LYS A 40 -10.95 3.09 -8.34
CA LYS A 40 -11.67 2.93 -9.62
C LYS A 40 -13.07 3.54 -9.57
N GLU A 41 -13.86 3.19 -8.56
CA GLU A 41 -15.22 3.71 -8.40
C GLU A 41 -15.22 5.23 -8.21
N ILE A 42 -14.33 5.77 -7.38
CA ILE A 42 -14.20 7.21 -7.18
C ILE A 42 -13.94 7.92 -8.52
N VAL A 43 -12.97 7.45 -9.31
CA VAL A 43 -12.62 8.07 -10.59
C VAL A 43 -13.79 7.98 -11.58
N SER A 44 -14.40 6.79 -11.70
CA SER A 44 -15.51 6.54 -12.62
C SER A 44 -16.71 7.45 -12.30
N ARG A 45 -17.14 7.49 -11.04
CA ARG A 45 -18.32 8.28 -10.61
C ARG A 45 -18.09 9.77 -10.69
N GLN A 46 -16.88 10.25 -10.36
CA GLN A 46 -16.56 11.67 -10.53
C GLN A 46 -16.65 12.10 -12.00
N ALA A 47 -16.21 11.26 -12.94
CA ALA A 47 -16.29 11.54 -14.36
C ALA A 47 -17.74 11.47 -14.88
N GLU A 48 -18.48 10.41 -14.53
CA GLU A 48 -19.86 10.17 -14.97
C GLU A 48 -20.80 11.31 -14.54
N PHE A 49 -20.74 11.71 -13.27
CA PHE A 49 -21.66 12.71 -12.71
C PHE A 49 -21.07 14.12 -12.61
N LYS A 50 -19.86 14.35 -13.15
CA LYS A 50 -19.13 15.63 -13.09
C LYS A 50 -18.98 16.17 -11.66
N TRP A 51 -18.76 15.27 -10.70
CA TRP A 51 -18.64 15.65 -9.29
C TRP A 51 -17.30 16.30 -8.97
N GLY A 52 -17.35 17.50 -8.40
CA GLY A 52 -16.17 18.19 -7.87
C GLY A 52 -15.65 17.60 -6.54
N ASP A 53 -14.64 18.25 -5.97
CA ASP A 53 -13.90 17.74 -4.79
C ASP A 53 -14.72 17.63 -3.49
N ASN A 54 -15.92 18.20 -3.44
CA ASN A 54 -16.85 18.03 -2.33
C ASN A 54 -17.39 16.59 -2.23
N PHE A 55 -17.42 15.85 -3.34
CA PHE A 55 -17.83 14.44 -3.32
C PHE A 55 -16.99 13.59 -2.37
N LEU A 56 -15.67 13.78 -2.36
CA LEU A 56 -14.77 13.06 -1.45
C LEU A 56 -15.01 13.42 0.02
N GLN A 57 -15.49 14.64 0.29
CA GLN A 57 -15.86 15.05 1.64
C GLN A 57 -17.13 14.31 2.09
N GLN A 58 -18.15 14.27 1.24
CA GLN A 58 -19.40 13.56 1.51
C GLN A 58 -19.14 12.05 1.70
N LEU A 59 -18.43 11.42 0.75
CA LEU A 59 -18.06 10.02 0.82
C LEU A 59 -17.26 9.68 2.09
N SER A 60 -16.36 10.56 2.52
CA SER A 60 -15.62 10.39 3.78
C SER A 60 -16.54 10.41 5.00
N THR A 61 -17.50 11.33 5.04
CA THR A 61 -18.46 11.45 6.13
C THR A 61 -19.31 10.18 6.21
N ASP A 62 -19.88 9.76 5.07
CA ASP A 62 -20.80 8.62 5.02
C ASP A 62 -20.09 7.30 5.36
N LEU A 63 -18.92 7.04 4.78
CA LEU A 63 -18.16 5.82 5.08
C LEU A 63 -17.73 5.74 6.55
N LYS A 64 -17.35 6.87 7.16
CA LYS A 64 -17.01 6.90 8.59
C LYS A 64 -18.22 6.66 9.48
N ALA A 65 -19.39 7.18 9.09
CA ALA A 65 -20.63 6.97 9.82
C ALA A 65 -21.09 5.50 9.71
N SER A 66 -20.97 4.88 8.53
CA SER A 66 -21.32 3.48 8.30
C SER A 66 -20.33 2.49 8.93
N PHE A 67 -19.05 2.86 9.01
CA PHE A 67 -17.98 1.98 9.48
C PHE A 67 -17.09 2.66 10.54
N PRO A 68 -17.63 3.03 11.72
CA PRO A 68 -16.91 3.82 12.73
C PRO A 68 -15.67 3.12 13.31
N GLN A 69 -15.64 1.79 13.30
CA GLN A 69 -14.51 0.97 13.73
C GLN A 69 -13.38 0.86 12.70
N VAL A 70 -13.63 1.27 11.45
CA VAL A 70 -12.67 1.15 10.35
C VAL A 70 -11.91 2.45 10.18
N ASN A 71 -10.62 2.41 10.47
CA ASN A 71 -9.71 3.49 10.13
C ASN A 71 -9.38 3.45 8.63
N GLY A 72 -9.23 4.62 8.00
CA GLY A 72 -8.81 4.72 6.58
C GLY A 72 -9.75 5.50 5.67
N PHE A 73 -10.99 5.80 6.09
CA PHE A 73 -11.94 6.57 5.28
C PHE A 73 -11.90 8.09 5.53
N SER A 74 -10.73 8.64 5.86
CA SER A 74 -10.56 10.10 5.88
C SER A 74 -10.55 10.66 4.46
N ARG A 75 -11.10 11.87 4.25
CA ARG A 75 -11.06 12.57 2.95
C ARG A 75 -9.66 12.59 2.34
N ARG A 76 -8.63 12.87 3.15
CA ARG A 76 -7.24 12.86 2.70
C ARG A 76 -6.83 11.48 2.17
N ASN A 77 -7.20 10.42 2.86
CA ASN A 77 -6.87 9.07 2.41
C ASN A 77 -7.66 8.66 1.17
N LEU A 78 -8.95 9.01 1.06
CA LEU A 78 -9.73 8.78 -0.17
C LEU A 78 -9.12 9.51 -1.37
N TYR A 79 -8.64 10.74 -1.17
CA TYR A 79 -7.90 11.46 -2.19
C TYR A 79 -6.62 10.71 -2.58
N THR A 80 -5.82 10.26 -1.61
CA THR A 80 -4.63 9.45 -1.89
C THR A 80 -4.96 8.14 -2.62
N ILE A 81 -6.02 7.43 -2.22
CA ILE A 81 -6.49 6.20 -2.89
C ILE A 81 -6.81 6.50 -4.36
N ARG A 82 -7.54 7.59 -4.64
CA ARG A 82 -7.82 8.04 -6.00
C ARG A 82 -6.53 8.31 -6.78
N GLN A 83 -5.58 9.06 -6.22
CA GLN A 83 -4.31 9.36 -6.88
C GLN A 83 -3.48 8.11 -7.14
N TRP A 84 -3.46 7.18 -6.18
CA TRP A 84 -2.77 5.90 -6.29
C TRP A 84 -3.35 5.04 -7.42
N TYR A 85 -4.69 4.95 -7.51
CA TYR A 85 -5.36 4.26 -8.61
C TYR A 85 -5.01 4.91 -9.95
N LEU A 86 -5.19 6.23 -10.09
CA LEU A 86 -4.86 6.97 -11.32
C LEU A 86 -3.40 6.81 -11.74
N PHE A 87 -2.48 6.65 -10.79
CA PHE A 87 -1.07 6.42 -11.07
C PHE A 87 -0.86 5.06 -11.75
N PHE A 88 -1.29 3.97 -11.12
CA PHE A 88 -1.05 2.62 -11.64
C PHE A 88 -1.99 2.23 -12.80
N SER A 89 -3.21 2.77 -12.84
CA SER A 89 -4.22 2.44 -13.87
C SER A 89 -3.83 2.92 -15.28
N GLN A 90 -2.78 3.72 -15.41
CA GLN A 90 -2.22 4.11 -16.71
C GLN A 90 -1.59 2.93 -17.46
N GLN A 91 -1.10 1.92 -16.74
CA GLN A 91 -0.44 0.74 -17.32
C GLN A 91 -1.08 -0.59 -16.91
N PHE A 92 -1.86 -0.61 -15.83
CA PHE A 92 -2.39 -1.86 -15.27
C PHE A 92 -3.91 -1.83 -15.09
N GLU A 93 -4.57 -2.89 -15.54
CA GLU A 93 -6.01 -3.09 -15.33
C GLU A 93 -6.34 -3.53 -13.89
N PHE A 94 -5.41 -4.24 -13.26
CA PHE A 94 -5.50 -4.74 -11.89
C PHE A 94 -4.27 -4.32 -11.08
N VAL A 95 -4.37 -4.34 -9.74
CA VAL A 95 -3.23 -4.02 -8.89
C VAL A 95 -2.04 -4.96 -9.20
N PRO A 96 -0.85 -4.43 -9.51
CA PRO A 96 0.32 -5.27 -9.77
C PRO A 96 0.69 -6.12 -8.55
N GLN A 97 1.09 -7.37 -8.75
CA GLN A 97 1.39 -8.30 -7.66
C GLN A 97 2.41 -7.74 -6.63
N ALA A 98 3.49 -7.11 -7.11
CA ALA A 98 4.50 -6.50 -6.26
C ALA A 98 3.94 -5.34 -5.41
N VAL A 99 2.94 -4.65 -5.93
CA VAL A 99 2.25 -3.56 -5.25
C VAL A 99 1.25 -4.13 -4.24
N ALA A 100 0.44 -5.11 -4.61
CA ALA A 100 -0.57 -5.73 -3.74
C ALA A 100 -0.02 -6.22 -2.39
N GLN A 101 1.24 -6.68 -2.37
CA GLN A 101 1.89 -7.21 -1.17
C GLN A 101 2.51 -6.14 -0.25
N LEU A 102 2.61 -4.88 -0.69
CA LEU A 102 3.16 -3.81 0.14
C LEU A 102 2.07 -3.15 1.01
N PRO A 103 2.34 -2.89 2.30
CA PRO A 103 1.39 -2.18 3.15
C PRO A 103 1.05 -0.79 2.59
N TRP A 104 -0.16 -0.29 2.88
CA TRP A 104 -0.64 0.99 2.37
C TRP A 104 0.28 2.19 2.66
N SER A 105 1.00 2.18 3.78
CA SER A 105 1.99 3.24 4.06
C SER A 105 3.13 3.28 3.05
N TYR A 106 3.58 2.14 2.55
CA TYR A 106 4.64 2.03 1.53
C TYR A 106 4.13 2.53 0.18
N GLN A 107 2.88 2.20 -0.16
CA GLN A 107 2.23 2.68 -1.38
C GLN A 107 2.20 4.21 -1.45
N ARG A 108 1.83 4.85 -0.33
CA ARG A 108 1.83 6.31 -0.22
C ARG A 108 3.22 6.90 -0.40
N THR A 109 4.24 6.28 0.20
CA THR A 109 5.63 6.69 -0.01
C THR A 109 6.03 6.57 -1.47
N LEU A 110 5.71 5.45 -2.15
CA LEU A 110 6.04 5.24 -3.57
C LEU A 110 5.45 6.34 -4.45
N ILE A 111 4.13 6.52 -4.45
CA ILE A 111 3.48 7.46 -5.37
C ILE A 111 3.75 8.93 -5.03
N SER A 112 4.18 9.24 -3.81
CA SER A 112 4.56 10.61 -3.42
C SER A 112 5.99 10.99 -3.86
N LYS A 113 6.84 10.01 -4.13
CA LYS A 113 8.27 10.22 -4.47
C LYS A 113 8.63 9.79 -5.88
N VAL A 114 7.88 8.85 -6.46
CA VAL A 114 8.18 8.24 -7.75
C VAL A 114 7.06 8.59 -8.74
N LYS A 115 7.44 9.21 -9.86
CA LYS A 115 6.52 9.65 -10.92
C LYS A 115 6.41 8.67 -12.10
N ASP A 116 7.33 7.71 -12.16
CA ASP A 116 7.43 6.71 -13.22
C ASP A 116 6.94 5.36 -12.68
N ILE A 117 5.98 4.76 -13.38
CA ILE A 117 5.31 3.53 -12.93
C ILE A 117 6.29 2.34 -12.94
N ASP A 118 7.11 2.21 -13.98
CA ASP A 118 8.11 1.14 -14.08
C ASP A 118 9.13 1.24 -12.95
N VAL A 119 9.57 2.46 -12.63
CA VAL A 119 10.44 2.71 -11.48
C VAL A 119 9.74 2.36 -10.16
N ALA A 120 8.46 2.66 -10.01
CA ALA A 120 7.70 2.29 -8.82
C ALA A 120 7.61 0.76 -8.65
N ILE A 121 7.42 0.02 -9.74
CA ILE A 121 7.44 -1.46 -9.73
C ILE A 121 8.81 -2.01 -9.36
N ILE A 122 9.90 -1.42 -9.88
CA ILE A 122 11.27 -1.81 -9.50
C ILE A 122 11.46 -1.62 -7.99
N TYR A 123 11.05 -0.48 -7.43
CA TYR A 123 11.15 -0.24 -6.00
C TYR A 123 10.27 -1.18 -5.17
N ALA A 124 9.06 -1.51 -5.65
CA ALA A 124 8.19 -2.46 -4.97
C ALA A 124 8.83 -3.85 -4.90
N ASN A 125 9.34 -4.35 -6.03
CA ASN A 125 10.07 -5.62 -6.08
C ASN A 125 11.34 -5.61 -5.21
N ALA A 126 12.13 -4.53 -5.27
CA ALA A 126 13.31 -4.38 -4.44
C ALA A 126 12.99 -4.36 -2.95
N THR A 127 11.85 -3.78 -2.56
CA THR A 127 11.39 -3.75 -1.16
C THR A 127 11.11 -5.15 -0.64
N HIS A 128 10.44 -6.00 -1.43
CA HIS A 128 10.21 -7.40 -1.10
C HIS A 128 11.52 -8.20 -1.04
N LYS A 129 12.32 -8.12 -2.12
CA LYS A 129 13.57 -8.88 -2.25
C LYS A 129 14.55 -8.59 -1.11
N ASN A 130 14.63 -7.34 -0.68
CA ASN A 130 15.61 -6.89 0.32
C ASN A 130 14.99 -6.63 1.69
N SER A 131 13.71 -6.95 1.90
CA SER A 131 12.98 -6.68 3.15
C SER A 131 13.15 -5.24 3.65
N TRP A 132 13.08 -4.25 2.73
CA TRP A 132 13.26 -2.85 3.11
C TRP A 132 12.13 -2.39 4.03
N SER A 133 12.49 -1.72 5.12
CA SER A 133 11.53 -0.93 5.86
C SER A 133 11.04 0.25 5.01
N ARG A 134 9.90 0.82 5.37
CA ARG A 134 9.36 2.03 4.73
C ARG A 134 10.38 3.16 4.72
N ASP A 135 11.15 3.32 5.80
CA ASP A 135 12.11 4.41 5.95
C ASP A 135 13.32 4.19 5.01
N ILE A 136 13.73 2.93 4.80
CA ILE A 136 14.75 2.59 3.79
C ILE A 136 14.21 2.85 2.38
N LEU A 137 12.97 2.45 2.09
CA LEU A 137 12.31 2.73 0.81
C LEU A 137 12.24 4.25 0.56
N GLU A 138 11.85 5.04 1.55
CA GLU A 138 11.82 6.49 1.45
C GLU A 138 13.22 7.06 1.18
N ALA A 139 14.24 6.63 1.93
CA ALA A 139 15.62 7.08 1.70
C ALA A 139 16.13 6.71 0.30
N LYS A 140 15.79 5.51 -0.21
CA LYS A 140 16.20 5.02 -1.53
C LYS A 140 15.48 5.74 -2.67
N THR A 141 14.20 6.08 -2.50
CA THR A 141 13.43 6.85 -3.49
C THR A 141 13.86 8.31 -3.54
N LEU A 142 14.20 8.91 -2.39
CA LEU A 142 14.77 10.26 -2.32
C LEU A 142 16.12 10.37 -3.04
N LYS A 143 17.04 9.40 -2.84
CA LYS A 143 18.38 9.43 -3.48
C LYS A 143 18.34 9.43 -5.01
N ARG A 144 17.33 8.81 -5.63
CA ARG A 144 17.18 8.82 -7.10
C ARG A 144 16.68 10.16 -7.65
N HIS A 145 15.96 10.96 -6.86
CA HIS A 145 15.60 12.32 -7.25
C HIS A 145 16.82 13.25 -7.38
N PHE A 146 17.95 12.90 -6.74
CA PHE A 146 19.22 13.61 -6.84
C PHE A 146 20.19 13.03 -7.89
N LEU A 147 19.89 11.86 -8.48
CA LEU A 147 20.78 11.12 -9.37
C LEU A 147 20.13 10.83 -10.73
N SER A 148 19.52 11.83 -11.38
CA SER A 148 19.11 11.73 -12.79
C SER A 148 20.29 11.72 -13.79
N LEU A 149 21.51 11.34 -13.35
CA LEU A 149 22.71 11.17 -14.18
C LEU A 149 23.50 9.92 -13.77
N SER A 150 22.90 8.73 -13.90
CA SER A 150 23.57 7.54 -14.44
C SER A 150 22.66 6.30 -14.34
N PRO A 151 22.60 5.48 -15.39
CA PRO A 151 21.72 4.33 -15.45
C PRO A 151 22.35 3.10 -14.78
N ILE A 152 21.48 2.31 -14.17
CA ILE A 152 21.63 0.88 -13.86
C ILE A 152 22.59 0.53 -12.71
N TRP A 153 22.04 -0.08 -11.67
CA TRP A 153 22.78 -1.00 -10.80
C TRP A 153 21.88 -2.22 -10.50
N PRO A 154 22.47 -3.36 -10.16
CA PRO A 154 22.64 -4.55 -11.00
C PRO A 154 21.52 -5.58 -10.81
#